data_AF-A0A961CKP4-F1
#
_entry.id   AF-A0A961CKP4-F1
#
_cell.length_a   1.000
_cell.length_b   1.000
_cell.length_c   1.000
_cell.angle_alpha   90.00
_cell.angle_beta   90.00
_cell.angle_gamma   90.00
#
_symmetry.space_group_name_H-M   'P 1'
#
loop_
_entity.id
_entity.type
_entity.pdbx_description
1 polymer ?
#
loop_
_entity_poly.entity_id
_entity_poly.type
_entity_poly.pdbx_seq_one_letter_code
_entity_poly.pdbx_strand_id
1 'polypeptide(L)'
;PNPVELFQIWMNLPADDKLVEPHFSMLWDHDIPRVTTTDGEGRGVEVTVIAGTLAGASAPPPPPHSWASRPDSDVAIWHVVLEAGASFELPAAASDETVRTLYVFEGDGLDIAGEAVGARTGNVVRATQPVVVTAPASGAEVLVLQGRPIGEPVAQYGPFVMNDRAGIEQAFADYQRTGFGGWPWPADDPNHGPDRGRFARHADGRLEEVG
;
A
#
# COMPACT_ATOMS: atom_id res chain seq x y z
N PRO A 1 10.65 -19.54 15.82
CA PRO A 1 11.02 -18.25 15.18
C PRO A 1 9.76 -17.42 14.93
N ASN A 2 9.78 -16.12 15.24
CA ASN A 2 8.71 -15.18 14.90
C ASN A 2 9.24 -14.31 13.74
N PRO A 3 9.12 -14.77 12.48
CA PRO A 3 9.60 -13.99 11.34
C PRO A 3 8.79 -12.70 11.23
N VAL A 4 9.47 -11.59 10.93
CA VAL A 4 8.81 -10.34 10.57
C VAL A 4 8.67 -10.32 9.05
N GLU A 5 7.45 -10.26 8.57
CA GLU A 5 7.15 -9.98 7.16
C GLU A 5 6.65 -8.54 7.04
N LEU A 6 7.31 -7.74 6.21
CA LEU A 6 7.07 -6.30 6.06
C LEU A 6 7.03 -5.94 4.58
N PHE A 7 5.99 -5.21 4.18
CA PHE A 7 5.88 -4.61 2.86
C PHE A 7 6.18 -3.11 2.95
N GLN A 8 7.07 -2.64 2.09
CA GLN A 8 7.31 -1.22 1.91
C GLN A 8 6.88 -0.82 0.49
N ILE A 9 5.88 0.05 0.42
CA ILE A 9 5.29 0.52 -0.84
C ILE A 9 5.56 2.01 -0.96
N TRP A 10 6.17 2.43 -2.08
CA TRP A 10 6.37 3.84 -2.39
C TRP A 10 5.27 4.31 -3.32
N MET A 11 4.53 5.31 -2.89
CA MET A 11 3.54 6.00 -3.71
C MET A 11 4.12 7.34 -4.13
N ASN A 12 4.23 7.57 -5.44
CA ASN A 12 4.70 8.85 -5.95
C ASN A 12 3.66 9.95 -5.68
N LEU A 13 4.13 11.20 -5.70
CA LEU A 13 3.30 12.40 -5.59
C LEU A 13 3.26 13.16 -6.93
N PRO A 14 2.12 13.78 -7.29
CA PRO A 14 2.06 14.77 -8.37
C PRO A 14 3.04 15.92 -8.13
N ALA A 15 3.48 16.58 -9.20
CA ALA A 15 4.49 17.63 -9.16
C ALA A 15 4.15 18.73 -8.14
N ASP A 16 2.89 19.16 -8.11
CA ASP A 16 2.39 20.22 -7.23
C ASP A 16 2.43 19.82 -5.74
N ASP A 17 2.47 18.53 -5.43
CA ASP A 17 2.51 18.01 -4.06
C ASP A 17 3.94 17.58 -3.62
N LYS A 18 4.95 17.63 -4.50
CA LYS A 18 6.30 17.11 -4.17
C LYS A 18 7.07 17.89 -3.11
N LEU A 19 6.70 19.14 -2.87
CA LEU A 19 7.39 20.06 -1.94
C LEU A 19 6.49 20.50 -0.77
N VAL A 20 5.38 19.80 -0.55
CA VAL A 20 4.51 20.04 0.62
C VAL A 20 5.21 19.59 1.90
N GLU A 21 4.76 20.14 3.03
CA GLU A 21 5.24 19.72 4.34
C GLU A 21 5.00 18.21 4.56
N PRO A 22 5.96 17.48 5.14
CA PRO A 22 5.85 16.05 5.35
C PRO A 22 4.66 15.72 6.27
N HIS A 23 3.98 14.62 5.97
CA HIS A 23 2.82 14.16 6.73
C HIS A 23 3.02 12.72 7.22
N PHE A 24 2.51 12.42 8.41
CA PHE A 24 2.52 11.08 8.99
C PHE A 24 1.13 10.68 9.46
N SER A 25 0.66 9.53 8.97
CA SER A 25 -0.57 8.88 9.39
C SER A 25 -0.24 7.50 9.92
N MET A 26 -0.74 7.16 11.10
CA MET A 26 -0.72 5.79 11.62
C MET A 26 -2.09 5.16 11.39
N LEU A 27 -2.12 3.96 10.82
CA LEU A 27 -3.33 3.16 10.66
C LEU A 27 -3.20 1.93 11.54
N TRP A 28 -3.95 1.87 12.64
CA TRP A 28 -3.94 0.72 13.52
C TRP A 28 -4.81 -0.40 12.94
N ASP A 29 -4.48 -1.64 13.29
CA ASP A 29 -5.20 -2.83 12.82
C ASP A 29 -6.72 -2.74 13.04
N HIS A 30 -7.14 -2.23 14.20
CA HIS A 30 -8.55 -2.10 14.56
C HIS A 30 -9.28 -0.96 13.83
N ASP A 31 -8.55 -0.05 13.19
CA ASP A 31 -9.12 1.05 12.38
C ASP A 31 -9.27 0.66 10.91
N ILE A 32 -8.56 -0.38 10.46
CA ILE A 32 -8.59 -0.83 9.07
C ILE A 32 -9.74 -1.84 8.90
N PRO A 33 -10.72 -1.57 8.02
CA PRO A 33 -11.86 -2.46 7.89
C PRO A 33 -11.48 -3.75 7.16
N ARG A 34 -12.15 -4.83 7.56
CA ARG A 34 -12.04 -6.16 6.95
C ARG A 34 -13.37 -6.54 6.31
N VAL A 35 -13.31 -7.03 5.08
CA VAL A 35 -14.45 -7.63 4.37
C VAL A 35 -14.27 -9.13 4.40
N THR A 36 -15.15 -9.83 5.10
CA THR A 36 -15.16 -11.31 5.15
C THR A 36 -16.33 -11.83 4.32
N THR A 37 -16.07 -12.81 3.46
CA THR A 37 -17.09 -13.51 2.67
C THR A 37 -16.73 -14.98 2.53
N THR A 38 -17.63 -15.77 1.96
CA THR A 38 -17.35 -17.13 1.52
C THR A 38 -17.58 -17.25 0.02
N ASP A 39 -16.87 -18.16 -0.63
CA ASP A 39 -17.14 -18.52 -2.02
C ASP A 39 -18.38 -19.44 -2.15
N GLY A 40 -18.67 -19.89 -3.38
CA GLY A 40 -19.82 -20.76 -3.66
C GLY A 40 -19.76 -22.15 -3.00
N GLU A 41 -18.59 -22.57 -2.51
CA GLU A 41 -18.39 -23.82 -1.78
C GLU A 41 -18.30 -23.61 -0.26
N GLY A 42 -18.51 -22.37 0.21
CA GLY A 42 -18.46 -22.02 1.63
C GLY A 42 -17.05 -21.83 2.20
N ARG A 43 -16.03 -21.71 1.34
CA ARG A 43 -14.64 -21.47 1.76
C ARG A 43 -14.42 -19.99 2.02
N GLY A 44 -13.67 -19.67 3.07
CA GLY A 44 -13.46 -18.32 3.57
C GLY A 44 -12.56 -17.46 2.69
N VAL A 45 -12.92 -16.19 2.61
CA VAL A 45 -12.14 -15.10 2.01
C VAL A 45 -12.19 -13.91 2.97
N GLU A 46 -11.03 -13.36 3.30
CA GLU A 46 -10.92 -12.12 4.06
C GLU A 46 -10.11 -11.09 3.28
N VAL A 47 -10.59 -9.85 3.24
CA VAL A 47 -9.90 -8.73 2.62
C VAL A 47 -9.72 -7.60 3.61
N THR A 48 -8.47 -7.29 3.96
CA THR A 48 -8.10 -6.11 4.74
C THR A 48 -7.93 -4.92 3.80
N VAL A 49 -8.74 -3.87 3.96
CA VAL A 49 -8.79 -2.72 3.05
C VAL A 49 -7.87 -1.60 3.56
N ILE A 50 -6.57 -1.71 3.28
CA ILE A 50 -5.53 -0.78 3.77
C ILE A 50 -5.63 0.59 3.09
N ALA A 51 -5.97 0.62 1.79
CA ALA A 51 -6.31 1.83 1.04
C ALA A 51 -7.43 1.54 0.04
N GLY A 52 -8.21 2.58 -0.29
CA GLY A 52 -9.34 2.49 -1.22
C GLY A 52 -10.63 2.00 -0.56
N THR A 53 -11.50 1.37 -1.35
CA THR A 53 -12.81 0.91 -0.91
C THR A 53 -13.16 -0.42 -1.56
N LEU A 54 -13.73 -1.34 -0.78
CA LEU A 54 -14.23 -2.62 -1.27
C LEU A 54 -15.57 -2.93 -0.60
N ALA A 55 -16.60 -3.26 -1.39
CA ALA A 55 -17.93 -3.63 -0.88
C ALA A 55 -18.51 -2.65 0.17
N GLY A 56 -18.25 -1.35 0.01
CA GLY A 56 -18.69 -0.30 0.95
C GLY A 56 -17.77 -0.09 2.17
N ALA A 57 -16.83 -1.00 2.44
CA ALA A 57 -15.80 -0.81 3.45
C ALA A 57 -14.71 0.12 2.90
N SER A 58 -14.54 1.28 3.54
CA SER A 58 -13.57 2.32 3.13
C SER A 58 -12.43 2.40 4.13
N ALA A 59 -11.20 2.39 3.65
CA ALA A 59 -10.02 2.60 4.48
C ALA A 59 -10.06 3.98 5.18
N PRO A 60 -9.34 4.16 6.31
CA PRO A 60 -9.10 5.49 6.88
C PRO A 60 -8.51 6.46 5.84
N PRO A 61 -8.75 7.77 5.99
CA PRO A 61 -8.31 8.74 5.00
C PRO A 61 -6.78 8.73 4.82
N PRO A 62 -6.28 8.75 3.58
CA PRO A 62 -4.85 8.85 3.32
C PRO A 62 -4.31 10.23 3.68
N PRO A 63 -2.97 10.42 3.72
CA PRO A 63 -2.38 11.74 3.90
C PRO A 63 -2.96 12.77 2.89
N PRO A 64 -3.22 14.03 3.29
CA PRO A 64 -3.96 14.99 2.47
C PRO A 64 -3.40 15.23 1.06
N HIS A 65 -2.09 15.18 0.91
CA HIS A 65 -1.38 15.41 -0.36
C HIS A 65 -0.95 14.11 -1.06
N SER A 66 -1.33 12.94 -0.54
CA SER A 66 -1.04 11.65 -1.18
C SER A 66 -1.79 11.55 -2.51
N TRP A 67 -1.25 10.81 -3.48
CA TRP A 67 -2.01 10.44 -4.67
C TRP A 67 -3.34 9.74 -4.30
N ALA A 68 -3.33 8.91 -3.25
CA ALA A 68 -4.52 8.24 -2.75
C ALA A 68 -5.62 9.19 -2.24
N SER A 69 -5.31 10.45 -1.93
CA SER A 69 -6.33 11.43 -1.51
C SER A 69 -7.14 11.98 -2.68
N ARG A 70 -6.67 11.79 -3.92
CA ARG A 70 -7.38 12.23 -5.11
C ARG A 70 -8.52 11.24 -5.41
N PRO A 71 -9.78 11.71 -5.54
CA PRO A 71 -10.95 10.83 -5.67
C PRO A 71 -10.92 10.00 -6.96
N ASP A 72 -10.16 10.44 -7.96
CA ASP A 72 -10.02 9.83 -9.25
C ASP A 72 -8.74 8.97 -9.37
N SER A 73 -7.90 8.92 -8.33
CA SER A 73 -6.67 8.12 -8.30
C SER A 73 -6.87 6.62 -8.37
N ASP A 74 -8.08 6.13 -8.06
CA ASP A 74 -8.46 4.71 -8.05
C ASP A 74 -7.47 3.82 -7.28
N VAL A 75 -6.84 4.38 -6.24
CA VAL A 75 -5.84 3.68 -5.42
C VAL A 75 -6.53 2.62 -4.57
N ALA A 76 -5.99 1.40 -4.63
CA ALA A 76 -6.35 0.34 -3.70
C ALA A 76 -5.10 -0.42 -3.24
N ILE A 77 -5.02 -0.64 -1.93
CA ILE A 77 -4.03 -1.53 -1.32
C ILE A 77 -4.83 -2.48 -0.45
N TRP A 78 -4.96 -3.73 -0.90
CA TRP A 78 -5.72 -4.75 -0.18
C TRP A 78 -4.84 -5.94 0.13
N HIS A 79 -4.99 -6.47 1.34
CA HIS A 79 -4.44 -7.77 1.70
C HIS A 79 -5.58 -8.78 1.68
N VAL A 80 -5.50 -9.72 0.75
CA VAL A 80 -6.51 -10.76 0.52
C VAL A 80 -5.97 -12.09 1.05
N VAL A 81 -6.70 -12.70 1.96
CA VAL A 81 -6.45 -14.04 2.50
C VAL A 81 -7.51 -14.98 1.95
N LEU A 82 -7.07 -16.04 1.29
CA LEU A 82 -7.91 -17.08 0.70
C LEU A 82 -7.66 -18.39 1.43
N GLU A 83 -8.72 -19.01 1.94
CA GLU A 83 -8.64 -20.39 2.42
C GLU A 83 -8.26 -21.36 1.28
N ALA A 84 -7.87 -22.58 1.64
CA ALA A 84 -7.52 -23.63 0.70
C ALA A 84 -8.63 -23.84 -0.35
N GLY A 85 -8.30 -23.62 -1.63
CA GLY A 85 -9.23 -23.76 -2.74
C GLY A 85 -10.24 -22.61 -2.91
N ALA A 86 -10.24 -21.59 -2.05
CA ALA A 86 -11.23 -20.52 -2.09
C ALA A 86 -11.08 -19.66 -3.36
N SER A 87 -12.20 -19.27 -3.95
CA SER A 87 -12.24 -18.33 -5.07
C SER A 87 -12.79 -16.96 -4.64
N PHE A 88 -12.19 -15.89 -5.15
CA PHE A 88 -12.65 -14.53 -4.95
C PHE A 88 -12.67 -13.75 -6.26
N GLU A 89 -13.75 -13.01 -6.52
CA GLU A 89 -13.84 -12.12 -7.67
C GLU A 89 -13.44 -10.70 -7.25
N LEU A 90 -12.28 -10.25 -7.73
CA LEU A 90 -11.88 -8.86 -7.60
C LEU A 90 -12.76 -8.01 -8.54
N PRO A 91 -13.41 -6.94 -8.04
CA PRO A 91 -14.27 -6.10 -8.88
C PRO A 91 -13.47 -5.38 -9.96
N ALA A 92 -14.13 -4.95 -11.04
CA ALA A 92 -13.53 -4.03 -11.99
C ALA A 92 -13.11 -2.73 -11.28
N ALA A 93 -11.98 -2.16 -11.71
CA ALA A 93 -11.49 -0.87 -11.27
C ALA A 93 -12.38 0.27 -11.79
N ALA A 94 -12.29 1.46 -11.17
CA ALA A 94 -13.16 2.58 -11.49
C ALA A 94 -12.75 3.34 -12.77
N SER A 95 -11.48 3.22 -13.19
CA SER A 95 -10.96 3.87 -14.40
C SER A 95 -10.36 2.88 -15.40
N ASP A 96 -10.51 3.20 -16.69
CA ASP A 96 -9.92 2.45 -17.81
C ASP A 96 -8.38 2.53 -17.86
N GLU A 97 -7.81 3.55 -17.21
CA GLU A 97 -6.36 3.77 -17.13
C GLU A 97 -5.72 3.05 -15.94
N THR A 98 -6.54 2.48 -15.05
CA THR A 98 -6.06 1.88 -13.80
C THR A 98 -5.19 0.66 -14.06
N VAL A 99 -4.03 0.62 -13.39
CA VAL A 99 -3.15 -0.54 -13.35
C VAL A 99 -3.40 -1.29 -12.05
N ARG A 100 -3.53 -2.61 -12.13
CA ARG A 100 -3.64 -3.50 -10.98
C ARG A 100 -2.59 -4.61 -11.06
N THR A 101 -1.83 -4.76 -9.98
CA THR A 101 -0.86 -5.84 -9.78
C THR A 101 -1.27 -6.68 -8.59
N LEU A 102 -1.27 -8.00 -8.76
CA LEU A 102 -1.50 -8.99 -7.71
C LEU A 102 -0.17 -9.60 -7.31
N TYR A 103 0.29 -9.32 -6.09
CA TYR A 103 1.51 -9.90 -5.55
C TYR A 103 1.18 -11.07 -4.62
N VAL A 104 1.44 -12.29 -5.09
CA VAL A 104 1.22 -13.52 -4.30
C VAL A 104 2.41 -13.69 -3.39
N PHE A 105 2.25 -13.53 -2.08
CA PHE A 105 3.39 -13.59 -1.17
C PHE A 105 3.37 -14.81 -0.24
N GLU A 106 2.21 -15.37 0.06
CA GLU A 106 2.08 -16.59 0.84
C GLU A 106 1.25 -17.64 0.10
N GLY A 107 1.56 -18.92 0.32
CA GLY A 107 1.04 -20.06 -0.44
C GLY A 107 1.99 -20.49 -1.58
N ASP A 108 1.58 -21.50 -2.36
CA ASP A 108 2.40 -22.06 -3.45
C ASP A 108 2.12 -21.44 -4.83
N GLY A 109 1.18 -20.50 -4.90
CA GLY A 109 0.76 -19.85 -6.14
C GLY A 109 -0.67 -19.35 -6.06
N LEU A 110 -1.20 -18.98 -7.23
CA LEU A 110 -2.57 -18.52 -7.39
C LEU A 110 -3.04 -18.87 -8.81
N ASP A 111 -4.29 -19.28 -8.97
CA ASP A 111 -4.92 -19.25 -10.29
C ASP A 111 -5.54 -17.88 -10.50
N ILE A 112 -5.15 -17.19 -11.58
CA ILE A 112 -5.68 -15.88 -11.96
C ILE A 112 -6.42 -16.06 -13.29
N ALA A 113 -7.74 -16.01 -13.26
CA ALA A 113 -8.59 -16.18 -14.43
C ALA A 113 -8.28 -17.45 -15.27
N GLY A 114 -7.97 -18.56 -14.61
CA GLY A 114 -7.63 -19.84 -15.25
C GLY A 114 -6.15 -20.00 -15.61
N GLU A 115 -5.30 -19.03 -15.28
CA GLU A 115 -3.85 -19.12 -15.47
C GLU A 115 -3.14 -19.27 -14.12
N ALA A 116 -2.41 -20.38 -13.96
CA ALA A 116 -1.65 -20.65 -12.75
C ALA A 116 -0.35 -19.82 -12.73
N VAL A 117 -0.16 -19.06 -11.65
CA VAL A 117 1.05 -18.28 -11.37
C VAL A 117 1.73 -18.77 -10.08
N GLY A 118 3.05 -18.63 -10.01
CA GLY A 118 3.82 -19.04 -8.84
C GLY A 118 3.75 -18.04 -7.68
N ALA A 119 4.11 -18.50 -6.48
CA ALA A 119 4.30 -17.62 -5.33
C ALA A 119 5.48 -16.66 -5.52
N ARG A 120 5.49 -15.58 -4.73
CA ARG A 120 6.48 -14.48 -4.77
C ARG A 120 6.56 -13.81 -6.15
N THR A 121 5.44 -13.73 -6.87
CA THR A 121 5.33 -13.09 -8.19
C THR A 121 4.37 -11.91 -8.16
N GLY A 122 4.68 -10.87 -8.94
CA GLY A 122 3.79 -9.74 -9.20
C GLY A 122 3.14 -9.87 -10.57
N ASN A 123 1.81 -9.96 -10.60
CA ASN A 123 1.04 -10.28 -11.79
C ASN A 123 0.18 -9.08 -12.17
N VAL A 124 0.48 -8.43 -13.30
CA VAL A 124 -0.32 -7.32 -13.81
C VAL A 124 -1.56 -7.91 -14.49
N VAL A 125 -2.75 -7.50 -14.02
CA VAL A 125 -4.03 -7.99 -14.53
C VAL A 125 -4.80 -6.88 -15.22
N ARG A 126 -5.73 -7.25 -16.10
CA ARG A 126 -6.65 -6.29 -16.71
C ARG A 126 -7.64 -5.79 -15.65
N ALA A 127 -7.40 -4.60 -15.12
CA ALA A 127 -8.18 -4.02 -14.03
C ALA A 127 -9.61 -3.60 -14.46
N THR A 128 -9.85 -3.37 -15.75
CA THR A 128 -11.12 -2.86 -16.30
C THR A 128 -12.25 -3.89 -16.36
N GLN A 129 -12.00 -5.11 -15.88
CA GLN A 129 -13.00 -6.17 -15.79
C GLN A 129 -12.85 -6.91 -14.47
N PRO A 130 -13.90 -7.64 -14.01
CA PRO A 130 -13.75 -8.53 -12.88
C PRO A 130 -12.67 -9.59 -13.14
N VAL A 131 -11.92 -9.94 -12.10
CA VAL A 131 -10.84 -10.94 -12.16
C VAL A 131 -11.07 -11.95 -11.03
N VAL A 132 -11.38 -13.20 -11.40
CA VAL A 132 -11.47 -14.29 -10.45
C VAL A 132 -10.07 -14.78 -10.12
N VAL A 133 -9.78 -14.88 -8.83
CA VAL A 133 -8.58 -15.52 -8.29
C VAL A 133 -8.96 -16.74 -7.46
N THR A 134 -8.22 -17.83 -7.56
CA THR A 134 -8.47 -19.05 -6.79
C THR A 134 -7.20 -19.55 -6.13
N ALA A 135 -7.27 -19.79 -4.83
CA ALA A 135 -6.15 -20.32 -4.07
C ALA A 135 -5.90 -21.81 -4.36
N PRO A 136 -4.64 -22.28 -4.28
CA PRO A 136 -4.34 -23.71 -4.26
C PRO A 136 -4.82 -24.36 -2.96
N ALA A 137 -4.60 -25.67 -2.83
CA ALA A 137 -4.92 -26.42 -1.61
C ALA A 137 -4.13 -25.96 -0.37
N SER A 138 -3.03 -25.20 -0.55
CA SER A 138 -2.28 -24.56 0.54
C SER A 138 -2.89 -23.24 1.02
N GLY A 139 -3.95 -22.74 0.37
CA GLY A 139 -4.41 -21.37 0.57
C GLY A 139 -3.48 -20.37 -0.13
N ALA A 140 -3.81 -19.08 -0.04
CA ALA A 140 -2.95 -18.02 -0.56
C ALA A 140 -3.18 -16.69 0.15
N GLU A 141 -2.12 -15.90 0.28
CA GLU A 141 -2.23 -14.48 0.60
C GLU A 141 -1.68 -13.62 -0.52
N VAL A 142 -2.46 -12.61 -0.88
CA VAL A 142 -2.23 -11.77 -2.05
C VAL A 142 -2.32 -10.31 -1.64
N LEU A 143 -1.31 -9.53 -2.01
CA LEU A 143 -1.35 -8.08 -1.92
C LEU A 143 -1.84 -7.52 -3.26
N VAL A 144 -3.00 -6.86 -3.25
CA VAL A 144 -3.55 -6.13 -4.40
C VAL A 144 -3.00 -4.72 -4.37
N LEU A 145 -2.30 -4.32 -5.42
CA LEU A 145 -1.78 -2.98 -5.62
C LEU A 145 -2.45 -2.37 -6.85
N GLN A 146 -3.22 -1.31 -6.64
CA GLN A 146 -3.97 -0.65 -7.70
C GLN A 146 -3.75 0.86 -7.65
N GLY A 147 -3.72 1.48 -8.82
CA GLY A 147 -3.86 2.92 -8.95
C GLY A 147 -3.91 3.36 -10.40
N ARG A 148 -4.60 4.45 -10.64
CA ARG A 148 -4.50 5.20 -11.89
C ARG A 148 -3.13 5.89 -11.95
N PRO A 149 -2.40 5.82 -13.08
CA PRO A 149 -1.17 6.57 -13.26
C PRO A 149 -1.38 8.08 -13.03
N ILE A 150 -0.39 8.73 -12.42
CA ILE A 150 -0.38 10.20 -12.24
C ILE A 150 -0.29 10.91 -13.60
N GLY A 151 0.37 10.29 -14.59
CA GLY A 151 0.49 10.85 -15.94
C GLY A 151 1.60 11.90 -16.10
N GLU A 152 2.48 12.02 -15.13
CA GLU A 152 3.59 12.99 -15.13
C GLU A 152 4.96 12.32 -15.34
N PRO A 153 5.96 13.05 -15.87
CA PRO A 153 7.34 12.59 -15.91
C PRO A 153 7.86 12.21 -14.51
N VAL A 154 8.68 11.16 -14.47
CA VAL A 154 9.34 10.67 -13.25
C VAL A 154 10.84 10.64 -13.47
N ALA A 155 11.58 11.35 -12.62
CA ALA A 155 13.02 11.29 -12.50
C ALA A 155 13.37 10.79 -11.09
N GLN A 156 14.12 9.69 -10.99
CA GLN A 156 14.52 9.10 -9.72
C GLN A 156 16.04 9.00 -9.65
N TYR A 157 16.61 9.38 -8.50
CA TYR A 157 18.01 9.08 -8.19
C TYR A 157 18.18 8.90 -6.67
N GLY A 158 18.50 7.67 -6.26
CA GLY A 158 18.59 7.31 -4.85
C GLY A 158 17.24 7.49 -4.13
N PRO A 159 17.19 8.24 -3.00
CA PRO A 159 15.98 8.43 -2.21
C PRO A 159 15.03 9.51 -2.77
N PHE A 160 15.44 10.24 -3.82
CA PHE A 160 14.65 11.36 -4.34
C PHE A 160 13.94 10.99 -5.64
N VAL A 161 12.66 11.33 -5.72
CA VAL A 161 11.78 11.13 -6.88
C VAL A 161 11.15 12.49 -7.24
N MET A 162 11.64 13.10 -8.31
CA MET A 162 11.16 14.39 -8.85
C MET A 162 10.57 14.20 -10.25
N ASN A 163 10.17 15.28 -10.92
CA ASN A 163 9.66 15.20 -12.29
C ASN A 163 10.76 15.36 -13.35
N ASP A 164 11.87 16.01 -13.02
CA ASP A 164 12.98 16.22 -13.95
C ASP A 164 14.36 16.17 -13.27
N ARG A 165 15.42 16.29 -14.10
CA ARG A 165 16.80 16.25 -13.64
C ARG A 165 17.17 17.44 -12.75
N ALA A 166 16.65 18.63 -13.04
CA ALA A 166 16.95 19.83 -12.27
C ALA A 166 16.37 19.74 -10.85
N GLY A 167 15.16 19.20 -10.71
CA GLY A 167 14.54 18.89 -9.43
C GLY A 167 15.36 17.89 -8.60
N ILE A 168 15.92 16.86 -9.24
CA ILE A 168 16.83 15.93 -8.55
C ILE A 168 18.08 16.66 -8.05
N GLU A 169 18.74 17.46 -8.88
CA GLU A 169 19.95 18.19 -8.50
C GLU A 169 19.67 19.17 -7.35
N GLN A 170 18.53 19.86 -7.40
CA GLN A 170 18.07 20.75 -6.34
C GLN A 170 17.81 19.98 -5.03
N ALA A 171 17.13 18.83 -5.07
CA ALA A 171 16.86 18.02 -3.89
C ALA A 171 18.14 17.55 -3.19
N PHE A 172 19.17 17.14 -3.95
CA PHE A 172 20.48 16.81 -3.38
C PHE A 172 21.17 18.02 -2.76
N ALA A 173 21.14 19.19 -3.43
CA ALA A 173 21.71 20.42 -2.89
C ALA A 173 21.01 20.83 -1.58
N ASP A 174 19.69 20.71 -1.50
CA ASP A 174 18.90 21.01 -0.31
C ASP A 174 19.18 20.04 0.84
N TYR A 175 19.25 18.75 0.55
CA TYR A 175 19.63 17.74 1.53
C TYR A 175 21.04 17.97 2.08
N GLN A 176 22.03 18.22 1.22
CA GLN A 176 23.41 18.48 1.65
C GLN A 176 23.52 19.75 2.50
N ARG A 177 22.70 20.76 2.22
CA ARG A 177 22.71 22.05 2.92
C ARG A 177 21.97 22.01 4.26
N THR A 178 20.83 21.31 4.32
CA THR A 178 19.87 21.45 5.43
C THR A 178 19.43 20.13 6.05
N GLY A 179 19.75 18.99 5.43
CA GLY A 179 19.18 17.70 5.80
C GLY A 179 17.64 17.68 5.75
N PHE A 180 17.02 18.58 4.97
CA PHE A 180 15.57 18.85 4.98
C PHE A 180 15.02 19.17 6.38
N GLY A 181 15.65 20.13 7.07
CA GLY A 181 15.23 20.57 8.41
C GLY A 181 16.04 19.99 9.56
N GLY A 182 17.04 19.16 9.24
CA GLY A 182 17.99 18.58 10.19
C GLY A 182 17.43 17.39 10.96
N TRP A 183 18.32 16.66 11.62
CA TRP A 183 17.95 15.54 12.48
C TRP A 183 17.67 16.05 13.90
N PRO A 184 16.42 16.05 14.39
CA PRO A 184 16.07 16.63 15.69
C PRO A 184 16.48 15.75 16.89
N TRP A 185 16.97 14.54 16.65
CA TRP A 185 17.34 13.59 17.69
C TRP A 185 18.85 13.62 17.99
N PRO A 186 19.25 13.28 19.23
CA PRO A 186 20.65 13.34 19.64
C PRO A 186 21.54 12.23 19.05
N ALA A 187 20.93 11.20 18.47
CA ALA A 187 21.61 10.05 17.86
C ALA A 187 20.90 9.67 16.56
N ASP A 188 21.62 9.06 15.62
CA ASP A 188 21.10 8.66 14.30
C ASP A 188 20.13 7.46 14.38
N ASP A 189 20.11 6.75 15.50
CA ASP A 189 19.32 5.54 15.77
C ASP A 189 18.43 5.68 17.04
N PRO A 190 17.55 6.69 17.11
CA PRO A 190 16.73 6.90 18.28
C PRO A 190 15.81 5.68 18.49
N ASN A 191 15.87 5.11 19.69
CA ASN A 191 14.93 4.09 20.14
C ASN A 191 14.13 4.61 21.34
N HIS A 192 13.00 3.97 21.60
CA HIS A 192 12.04 4.41 22.61
C HIS A 192 12.15 3.67 23.94
N GLY A 193 13.24 2.92 24.13
CA GLY A 193 13.43 2.05 25.29
C GLY A 193 12.52 0.81 25.27
N PRO A 194 12.67 -0.09 26.26
CA PRO A 194 11.94 -1.35 26.32
C PRO A 194 10.54 -1.23 26.90
N ASP A 195 10.26 -0.18 27.67
CA ASP A 195 9.01 -0.04 28.44
C ASP A 195 7.89 0.63 27.65
N ARG A 196 8.23 1.27 26.53
CA ARG A 196 7.26 2.04 25.75
C ARG A 196 6.43 1.08 24.89
N GLY A 197 5.11 1.09 25.11
CA GLY A 197 4.13 0.37 24.31
C GLY A 197 4.00 0.95 22.89
N ARG A 198 3.02 0.46 22.14
CA ARG A 198 2.75 0.96 20.78
C ARG A 198 2.21 2.38 20.86
N PHE A 199 2.79 3.29 20.08
CA PHE A 199 2.34 4.68 20.03
C PHE A 199 2.59 5.30 18.65
N ALA A 200 1.89 6.38 18.37
CA ALA A 200 2.08 7.23 17.21
C ALA A 200 2.17 8.70 17.65
N ARG A 201 3.21 9.41 17.19
CA ARG A 201 3.30 10.86 17.35
C ARG A 201 3.05 11.52 16.00
N HIS A 202 1.94 12.25 15.90
CA HIS A 202 1.54 12.93 14.68
C HIS A 202 2.30 14.25 14.50
N ALA A 203 2.28 14.78 13.26
CA ALA A 203 2.95 16.03 12.89
C ALA A 203 2.44 17.25 13.68
N ASP A 204 1.18 17.22 14.14
CA ASP A 204 0.57 18.27 14.99
C ASP A 204 0.97 18.16 16.48
N GLY A 205 1.81 17.17 16.83
CA GLY A 205 2.25 16.91 18.20
C GLY A 205 1.32 16.01 19.01
N ARG A 206 0.18 15.59 18.46
CA ARG A 206 -0.73 14.64 19.12
C ARG A 206 -0.01 13.31 19.33
N LEU A 207 -0.13 12.77 20.55
CA LEU A 207 0.37 11.46 20.93
C LEU A 207 -0.82 10.51 21.08
N GLU A 208 -0.76 9.40 20.37
CA GLU A 208 -1.69 8.29 20.47
C GLU A 208 -0.96 7.08 21.04
N GLU A 209 -1.55 6.43 22.04
CA GLU A 209 -1.01 5.22 22.66
C GLU A 209 -2.04 4.09 22.54
N VAL A 210 -1.59 2.92 22.10
CA VAL A 210 -2.44 1.74 21.91
C VAL A 210 -1.93 0.62 22.82
N GLY A 211 -2.84 0.16 23.69
CA GLY A 211 -2.59 -0.94 24.64
C GLY A 211 -2.39 -2.30 23.99
#